data_AF-A0A844MD69-F1
#
_entry.id   AF-A0A844MD69-F1
#
_cell.length_a   1.000
_cell.length_b   1.000
_cell.length_c   1.000
_cell.angle_alpha   90.00
_cell.angle_beta   90.00
_cell.angle_gamma   90.00
#
_symmetry.space_group_name_H-M   'P 1'
#
loop_
_entity.id
_entity.type
_entity.pdbx_description
1 polymer ?
#
loop_
_entity_poly.entity_id
_entity_poly.type
_entity_poly.pdbx_seq_one_letter_code
_entity_poly.pdbx_strand_id
1 'polypeptide(L)' 'MKLLVAGEARRLVVTHLDRLLRFGSELIFEVCEQLNGEVIIINYDVNATPEPELVQDVLEIITVFSARLYGRLMSSK' A
#
# COMPACT_ATOMS: atom_id res chain seq x y z
N MET A 1 6.88 -8.38 -0.03
CA MET A 1 6.36 -9.42 -0.95
C MET A 1 7.37 -10.50 -1.34
N LYS A 2 8.62 -10.18 -1.72
CA LYS A 2 9.58 -11.19 -2.20
C LYS A 2 9.79 -12.39 -1.25
N LEU A 3 9.81 -12.14 0.07
CA LEU A 3 9.95 -13.17 1.11
C LEU A 3 8.70 -14.06 1.27
N LEU A 4 7.51 -13.51 1.06
CA LEU A 4 6.25 -14.29 1.05
C LEU A 4 6.21 -15.21 -0.17
N VAL A 5 6.55 -14.67 -1.35
CA VAL A 5 6.57 -15.43 -2.61
C VAL A 5 7.64 -16.52 -2.62
N ALA A 6 8.77 -16.29 -1.95
CA ALA A 6 9.83 -17.29 -1.76
C ALA A 6 9.47 -18.38 -0.72
N GLY A 7 8.35 -18.24 0.00
CA GLY A 7 7.96 -19.15 1.08
C GLY A 7 8.79 -19.01 2.36
N GLU A 8 9.67 -18.01 2.43
CA GLU A 8 10.54 -17.74 3.59
C GLU A 8 9.80 -16.99 4.71
N ALA A 9 8.65 -16.38 4.40
CA ALA A 9 7.76 -15.75 5.35
C ALA A 9 6.34 -16.30 5.19
N ARG A 10 5.70 -16.66 6.30
CA ARG A 10 4.29 -17.14 6.35
C ARG A 10 3.30 -16.13 6.89
N ARG A 11 3.76 -15.03 7.50
CA ARG A 11 2.90 -14.03 8.11
C ARG A 11 3.27 -12.64 7.65
N LEU A 12 2.28 -11.91 7.15
CA LEU A 12 2.39 -10.49 6.81
C LEU A 12 1.69 -9.70 7.90
N VAL A 13 2.45 -8.99 8.73
CA VAL A 13 1.90 -8.11 9.76
C VAL A 13 1.82 -6.69 9.20
N VAL A 14 0.63 -6.11 9.24
CA VAL A 14 0.33 -4.78 8.71
C VAL A 14 -0.26 -3.93 9.82
N THR A 15 0.33 -2.76 10.08
CA THR A 15 -0.11 -1.88 11.18
C THR A 15 -1.24 -0.94 10.80
N HIS A 16 -1.35 -0.57 9.52
CA HIS A 16 -2.47 0.23 9.01
C HIS A 16 -2.81 -0.27 7.61
N LEU A 17 -4.10 -0.52 7.37
CA LEU A 17 -4.58 -1.01 6.08
C LEU A 17 -4.24 -0.02 4.95
N ASP A 18 -4.32 1.28 5.24
CA ASP A 18 -4.12 2.38 4.28
C ASP A 18 -2.69 2.47 3.75
N ARG A 19 -1.68 2.19 4.59
CA ARG A 19 -0.26 2.25 4.18
C ARG A 19 0.15 1.14 3.24
N LEU A 20 -0.56 0.02 3.28
CA LEU A 20 -0.25 -1.07 2.38
C LEU A 20 -0.81 -0.76 0.98
N LEU A 21 -1.89 0.03 0.88
CA LEU A 21 -2.88 -0.16 -0.17
C LEU A 21 -3.68 1.10 -0.51
N ARG A 22 -3.14 1.94 -1.39
CA ARG A 22 -3.95 2.98 -2.05
C ARG A 22 -4.78 2.49 -3.21
N PHE A 23 -4.38 1.39 -3.87
CA PHE A 23 -5.22 0.56 -4.76
C PHE A 23 -4.52 -0.80 -4.91
N GLY A 24 -5.14 -1.93 -4.51
CA GLY A 24 -4.58 -3.28 -4.73
C GLY A 24 -4.56 -4.20 -3.51
N SER A 25 -5.42 -3.93 -2.53
CA SER A 25 -5.44 -4.65 -1.25
C SER A 25 -5.81 -6.08 -1.39
N GLU A 26 -6.89 -6.28 -2.12
CA GLU A 26 -7.41 -7.55 -2.57
C GLU A 26 -6.32 -8.39 -3.23
N LEU A 27 -5.48 -7.81 -4.10
CA LEU A 27 -4.38 -8.55 -4.75
C LEU A 27 -3.33 -9.05 -3.74
N ILE A 28 -2.97 -8.26 -2.73
CA ILE A 28 -2.00 -8.69 -1.72
C ILE A 28 -2.60 -9.79 -0.84
N PHE A 29 -3.87 -9.67 -0.46
CA PHE A 29 -4.58 -10.68 0.30
C PHE A 29 -4.72 -11.99 -0.49
N GLU A 30 -5.15 -11.92 -1.75
CA GLU A 30 -5.33 -13.07 -2.64
C GLU A 30 -4.01 -13.80 -2.89
N VAL A 31 -2.91 -13.07 -3.09
CA VAL A 31 -1.56 -13.67 -3.21
C VAL A 31 -1.13 -14.31 -1.89
N CYS A 32 -1.39 -13.69 -0.74
CA CYS A 32 -1.06 -14.30 0.55
C CYS A 32 -1.87 -15.58 0.79
N GLU A 33 -3.15 -15.57 0.47
CA GLU A 33 -4.04 -16.74 0.59
C GLU A 33 -3.56 -17.90 -0.30
N GLN A 34 -3.23 -17.62 -1.56
CA GLN A 34 -2.67 -18.61 -2.49
C GLN A 34 -1.32 -19.20 -2.03
N LEU A 35 -0.56 -18.46 -1.23
CA LEU A 35 0.74 -18.88 -0.69
C LEU A 35 0.64 -19.50 0.71
N ASN A 36 -0.58 -19.77 1.21
CA ASN A 36 -0.84 -20.19 2.59
C ASN A 36 -0.21 -19.24 3.64
N GLY A 37 -0.06 -17.98 3.29
CA GLY A 37 0.37 -16.91 4.17
C GLY A 37 -0.81 -16.27 4.88
N GLU A 38 -0.63 -15.91 6.15
CA GLU A 38 -1.63 -15.23 6.96
C GLU A 38 -1.33 -13.72 7.00
N VAL A 39 -2.35 -12.89 6.78
CA VAL A 39 -2.22 -11.44 6.91
C VAL A 39 -2.85 -11.00 8.22
N ILE A 40 -2.06 -10.41 9.11
CA ILE A 40 -2.48 -9.93 10.42
C ILE A 40 -2.50 -8.41 10.36
N ILE A 41 -3.68 -7.82 10.51
CA ILE A 41 -3.85 -6.37 10.56
C ILE A 41 -3.92 -5.96 12.03
N ILE A 42 -2.89 -5.26 12.50
CA ILE A 42 -2.82 -4.70 13.85
C ILE A 42 -3.17 -3.23 13.73
N ASN A 43 -4.43 -2.85 13.90
CA ASN A 43 -4.84 -1.45 13.78
C ASN A 43 -4.22 -0.64 14.93
N TYR A 44 -3.06 -0.03 14.68
CA TYR A 44 -2.29 0.64 15.72
C TYR A 44 -2.61 2.12 15.77
N ASP A 45 -3.86 2.47 16.08
CA ASP A 45 -4.16 3.67 16.85
C ASP A 45 -5.64 3.70 17.22
N VAL A 46 -5.94 3.78 18.52
CA VAL A 46 -7.32 3.99 19.00
C VAL A 46 -7.60 5.51 19.14
N ASN A 47 -6.56 6.34 19.00
CA ASN A 47 -6.60 7.79 19.24
C ASN A 47 -6.10 8.65 18.06
N ALA A 48 -5.59 8.08 16.97
CA ALA A 48 -5.24 8.85 15.78
C ALA A 48 -6.51 9.31 15.08
N THR A 49 -6.63 10.62 14.86
CA THR A 49 -7.64 11.16 13.96
C THR A 49 -7.28 10.75 12.52
N PRO A 50 -8.23 10.20 11.74
CA PRO A 50 -7.98 9.72 10.38
C PRO A 50 -7.78 10.86 9.36
N GLU A 51 -8.15 12.09 9.71
CA GLU A 51 -8.11 13.26 8.83
C GLU A 51 -6.71 13.59 8.27
N PRO A 52 -5.63 13.69 9.07
CA PRO A 52 -4.29 13.95 8.54
C PRO A 52 -3.76 12.83 7.63
N GLU A 53 -4.10 11.57 7.89
CA GLU A 53 -3.66 10.42 7.07
C GLU A 53 -4.32 10.44 5.69
N LEU A 54 -5.63 10.70 5.64
CA LEU A 54 -6.38 10.85 4.39
C LEU A 54 -5.87 12.02 3.54
N VAL A 55 -5.52 13.15 4.15
CA VAL A 55 -4.93 14.30 3.42
C VAL A 55 -3.59 13.90 2.80
N GLN A 56 -2.76 13.18 3.54
CA GLN A 56 -1.48 12.68 3.04
C GLN A 56 -1.68 11.71 1.85
N ASP A 57 -2.70 10.85 1.94
CA ASP A 57 -3.07 9.92 0.88
C ASP A 57 -3.69 10.59 -0.34
N VAL A 58 -4.28 11.77 -0.23
CA VAL A 58 -4.69 12.54 -1.41
C VAL A 58 -3.47 13.23 -2.04
N LEU A 59 -2.58 13.78 -1.22
CA LEU A 59 -1.39 14.50 -1.69
C LEU A 59 -0.45 13.60 -2.49
N GLU A 60 -0.10 12.40 -2.02
CA GLU A 60 0.80 11.53 -2.81
C GLU A 60 0.13 11.04 -4.12
N ILE A 61 -1.21 10.90 -4.19
CA ILE A 61 -1.92 10.53 -5.43
C ILE A 61 -1.71 11.65 -6.42
N ILE A 62 -1.98 12.89 -6.00
CA ILE A 62 -1.75 14.09 -6.80
C ILE A 62 -0.28 14.13 -7.24
N THR A 63 0.68 13.95 -6.32
CA THR A 63 2.12 13.96 -6.64
C THR A 63 2.50 12.93 -7.69
N VAL A 64 2.03 11.68 -7.58
CA VAL A 64 2.32 10.63 -8.57
C VAL A 64 1.72 10.96 -9.94
N PHE A 65 0.47 11.43 -9.98
CA PHE A 65 -0.17 11.81 -11.24
C PHE A 65 0.44 13.07 -11.85
N SER A 66 0.80 14.06 -11.04
CA SER A 66 1.54 15.25 -11.49
C SER A 66 2.91 14.86 -12.06
N ALA A 67 3.67 13.99 -11.39
CA ALA A 67 4.94 13.50 -11.92
C ALA A 67 4.79 12.77 -13.26
N ARG A 68 3.71 11.99 -13.44
CA ARG A 68 3.41 11.34 -14.73
C ARG A 68 2.99 12.34 -15.80
N LEU A 69 2.19 13.33 -15.46
CA LEU A 69 1.71 14.37 -16.38
C LEU A 69 2.88 15.25 -16.84
N TYR A 70 3.65 15.81 -15.90
CA TYR A 70 4.77 16.69 -16.20
C TYR A 70 6.01 15.93 -16.69
N GLY A 71 6.23 14.70 -16.24
CA GLY A 71 7.30 13.83 -16.76
C GLY A 71 7.09 13.48 -18.23
N ARG A 72 5.85 13.27 -18.68
CA ARG A 72 5.51 13.08 -20.10
C ARG A 72 5.74 14.35 -20.93
N LEU A 73 5.51 15.52 -20.36
CA LEU A 73 5.74 16.81 -21.05
C LEU A 73 7.23 17.13 -21.22
N MET A 74 8.11 16.63 -20.33
CA MET A 74 9.56 16.83 -20.41
C MET A 74 10.27 15.84 -21.33
N SER A 75 9.70 14.66 -21.57
CA SER A 75 10.31 13.61 -22.43
C SER A 75 10.03 13.79 -23.93
N SER A 76 9.29 14.82 -24.32
CA SER A 76 8.93 15.13 -25.73
C SER A 76 9.71 16.35 -26.27
N LYS A 77 10.99 16.50 -25.89
CA LYS A 77 11.95 17.40 -26.51
C LYS A 77 13.23 16.65 -26.87
#